data_AF-A0AAU2Y8I9-F1
#
_entry.id   AF-A0AAU2Y8I9-F1
#
_cell.length_a   1.000
_cell.length_b   1.000
_cell.length_c   1.000
_cell.angle_alpha   90.00
_cell.angle_beta   90.00
_cell.angle_gamma   90.00
#
_symmetry.space_group_name_H-M   'P 1'
#
loop_
_entity.id
_entity.type
_entity.pdbx_description
1 polymer ?
#
loop_
_entity_poly.entity_id
_entity_poly.type
_entity_poly.pdbx_seq_one_letter_code
_entity_poly.pdbx_strand_id
1 'polypeptide(L)'
;MLYSRLSVSAAVLTRRKDMPAARAYHTHAQRLEDELVELLNRLSIDRAELEPLAGPSRAAWKALDWLCVETQKALALLPAVPDEERIPGILKSTDGKKVRFVEAGPHGVDRELPYGMLESAGLSIGDPALLTNEFTGEAIITRLQPGLLTADLEDATDSAAVESSADDRVGRPLGDEGFVAALFDELRAE
;
A
#
# COMPACT_ATOMS: atom_id res chain seq x y z
N MET A 1 -3.07 -5.03 -4.03
CA MET A 1 -4.49 -4.76 -4.35
C MET A 1 -5.39 -5.06 -3.16
N LEU A 2 -6.43 -4.25 -2.91
CA LEU A 2 -7.28 -4.34 -1.72
C LEU A 2 -8.15 -5.62 -1.61
N TYR A 3 -8.44 -6.32 -2.72
CA TYR A 3 -9.10 -7.64 -2.66
C TYR A 3 -8.23 -8.68 -1.93
N SER A 4 -6.91 -8.58 -2.02
CA SER A 4 -6.00 -9.48 -1.31
C SER A 4 -6.13 -9.31 0.19
N ARG A 5 -6.50 -8.12 0.67
CA ARG A 5 -6.74 -7.85 2.08
C ARG A 5 -7.90 -8.68 2.63
N LEU A 6 -9.06 -8.69 1.96
CA LEU A 6 -10.22 -9.45 2.42
C LEU A 6 -9.95 -10.96 2.39
N SER A 7 -9.34 -11.45 1.31
CA SER A 7 -9.00 -12.88 1.17
C SER A 7 -7.95 -13.34 2.19
N VAL A 8 -6.92 -12.53 2.45
CA VAL A 8 -5.91 -12.86 3.48
C VAL A 8 -6.53 -12.82 4.88
N SER A 9 -7.38 -11.83 5.18
CA SER A 9 -8.09 -11.74 6.46
C SER A 9 -9.03 -12.93 6.67
N ALA A 10 -9.74 -13.38 5.62
CA ALA A 10 -10.53 -14.62 5.66
C ALA A 10 -9.66 -15.85 5.98
N ALA A 11 -8.46 -15.94 5.39
CA ALA A 11 -7.52 -17.04 5.65
C ALA A 11 -6.99 -17.01 7.09
N VAL A 12 -6.69 -15.83 7.64
CA VAL A 12 -6.32 -15.64 9.06
C VAL A 12 -7.44 -16.13 9.97
N LEU A 13 -8.67 -15.67 9.75
CA LEU A 13 -9.83 -16.05 10.56
C LEU A 13 -10.14 -17.54 10.47
N THR A 14 -9.96 -18.15 9.29
CA THR A 14 -10.08 -19.60 9.10
C THR A 14 -9.09 -20.37 9.97
N ARG A 15 -7.82 -19.95 10.00
CA ARG A 15 -6.78 -20.58 10.85
C ARG A 15 -7.09 -20.46 12.34
N ARG A 16 -7.71 -19.35 12.73
CA ARG A 16 -8.21 -19.11 14.10
C ARG A 16 -9.50 -19.87 14.44
N LYS A 17 -10.07 -20.62 13.48
CA LYS A 17 -11.35 -21.33 13.60
C LYS A 17 -12.57 -20.42 13.79
N ASP A 18 -12.46 -19.13 13.46
CA ASP A 18 -13.59 -18.20 13.40
C ASP A 18 -14.26 -18.29 12.02
N MET A 19 -14.95 -19.40 11.79
CA MET A 19 -15.58 -19.70 10.51
C MET A 19 -16.71 -18.73 10.12
N PRO A 20 -17.55 -18.22 11.04
CA PRO A 20 -18.55 -17.21 10.70
C PRO A 20 -17.92 -15.93 10.14
N ALA A 21 -16.90 -15.38 10.82
CA ALA A 21 -16.22 -14.18 10.35
C ALA A 21 -15.47 -14.46 9.04
N ALA A 22 -14.73 -15.58 8.95
CA ALA A 22 -14.03 -15.97 7.73
C ALA A 22 -14.95 -16.06 6.51
N ARG A 23 -16.16 -16.64 6.68
CA ARG A 23 -17.18 -16.71 5.62
C ARG A 23 -17.66 -15.33 5.19
N ALA A 24 -17.93 -14.44 6.14
CA ALA A 24 -18.34 -13.07 5.80
C ALA A 24 -17.27 -12.37 4.95
N TYR A 25 -16.00 -12.43 5.35
CA TYR A 25 -14.90 -11.88 4.57
C TYR A 25 -14.79 -12.50 3.18
N HIS A 26 -14.93 -13.83 3.08
CA HIS A 26 -14.84 -14.54 1.79
C HIS A 26 -16.00 -14.18 0.85
N THR A 27 -17.23 -14.09 1.36
CA THR A 27 -18.40 -13.66 0.58
C THR A 27 -18.25 -12.24 0.04
N HIS A 28 -17.76 -11.31 0.87
CA HIS A 28 -17.51 -9.94 0.41
C HIS A 28 -16.36 -9.86 -0.61
N ALA A 29 -15.29 -10.64 -0.42
CA ALA A 29 -14.20 -10.72 -1.39
C ALA A 29 -14.69 -11.24 -2.75
N GLN A 30 -15.48 -12.33 -2.77
CA GLN A 30 -16.03 -12.90 -3.99
C GLN A 30 -16.93 -11.91 -4.72
N ARG A 31 -17.85 -11.25 -3.99
CA ARG A 31 -18.75 -10.26 -4.58
C ARG A 31 -17.98 -9.13 -5.27
N LEU A 32 -16.94 -8.60 -4.64
CA LEU A 32 -16.12 -7.53 -5.22
C LEU A 32 -15.31 -8.01 -6.43
N GLU A 33 -14.86 -9.28 -6.44
CA GLU A 33 -14.21 -9.87 -7.61
C GLU A 33 -15.18 -9.99 -8.79
N ASP A 34 -16.39 -10.48 -8.55
CA ASP A 34 -17.42 -10.59 -9.58
C ASP A 34 -17.80 -9.21 -10.16
N GLU A 35 -18.04 -8.22 -9.30
CA GLU A 35 -18.34 -6.85 -9.70
C GLU A 35 -17.17 -6.18 -10.46
N LEU A 36 -15.92 -6.45 -10.06
CA LEU A 36 -14.74 -5.97 -10.77
C LEU A 36 -14.66 -6.58 -12.18
N VAL A 37 -14.87 -7.89 -12.31
CA VAL A 37 -14.86 -8.58 -13.61
C VAL A 37 -15.93 -7.98 -14.55
N GLU A 38 -17.14 -7.76 -14.04
CA GLU A 38 -18.20 -7.10 -14.80
C GLU A 38 -17.81 -5.68 -15.25
N LEU A 39 -17.19 -4.91 -14.34
CA LEU A 39 -16.71 -3.56 -14.62
C LEU A 39 -15.64 -3.54 -15.71
N LEU A 40 -14.63 -4.41 -15.62
CA LEU A 40 -13.55 -4.49 -16.60
C LEU A 40 -14.06 -4.92 -17.96
N ASN A 41 -14.95 -5.90 -18.03
CA ASN A 41 -15.60 -6.31 -19.27
C ASN A 41 -16.39 -5.16 -19.90
N ARG A 42 -17.17 -4.44 -19.10
CA ARG A 42 -17.94 -3.27 -19.57
C ARG A 42 -17.05 -2.15 -20.10
N LEU A 43 -15.87 -1.97 -19.51
CA LEU A 43 -14.90 -0.95 -19.92
C LEU A 43 -13.87 -1.46 -20.96
N SER A 44 -13.93 -2.74 -21.33
CA SER A 44 -12.97 -3.39 -22.24
C SER A 44 -11.51 -3.22 -21.80
N ILE A 45 -11.26 -3.33 -20.49
CA ILE A 45 -9.93 -3.23 -19.88
C ILE A 45 -9.36 -4.64 -19.71
N ASP A 46 -8.12 -4.86 -20.14
CA ASP A 46 -7.43 -6.12 -19.86
C ASP A 46 -7.06 -6.19 -18.37
N ARG A 47 -7.27 -7.36 -17.73
CA ARG A 47 -6.92 -7.59 -16.33
C ARG A 47 -5.42 -7.34 -16.08
N ALA A 48 -4.58 -7.58 -17.08
CA ALA A 48 -3.14 -7.30 -17.01
C ALA A 48 -2.83 -5.83 -16.71
N GLU A 49 -3.69 -4.88 -17.12
CA GLU A 49 -3.51 -3.44 -16.85
C GLU A 49 -3.67 -3.08 -15.36
N LEU A 50 -4.29 -3.95 -14.57
CA LEU A 50 -4.46 -3.72 -13.14
C LEU A 50 -3.27 -4.21 -12.31
N GLU A 51 -2.33 -4.94 -12.91
CA GLU A 51 -1.15 -5.41 -12.20
C GLU A 51 -0.34 -4.21 -11.68
N PRO A 52 0.24 -4.29 -10.45
CA PRO A 52 0.91 -3.15 -9.82
C PRO A 52 1.98 -2.45 -10.67
N LEU A 53 2.59 -3.19 -11.61
CA LEU A 53 3.69 -2.73 -12.46
C LEU A 53 3.27 -2.42 -13.91
N ALA A 54 2.00 -2.64 -14.29
CA ALA A 54 1.57 -2.58 -15.68
C ALA A 54 1.37 -1.17 -16.25
N GLY A 55 1.41 -0.12 -15.41
CA GLY A 55 1.16 1.26 -15.83
C GLY A 55 -0.30 1.45 -16.26
N PRO A 56 -1.25 1.60 -15.31
CA PRO A 56 -2.68 1.50 -15.62
C PRO A 56 -3.17 2.61 -16.55
N SER A 57 -4.04 2.26 -17.51
CA SER A 57 -4.76 3.26 -18.29
C SER A 57 -5.67 4.13 -17.42
N ARG A 58 -6.13 5.27 -17.96
CA ARG A 58 -7.08 6.14 -17.23
C ARG A 58 -8.39 5.41 -16.87
N ALA A 59 -8.81 4.45 -17.69
CA ALA A 59 -10.00 3.63 -17.41
C ALA A 59 -9.70 2.61 -16.29
N ALA A 60 -8.53 1.98 -16.32
CA ALA A 60 -8.05 1.10 -15.25
C ALA A 60 -7.95 1.84 -13.91
N TRP A 61 -7.43 3.07 -13.89
CA TRP A 61 -7.40 3.90 -12.68
C TRP A 61 -8.80 4.16 -12.10
N LYS A 62 -9.81 4.42 -12.94
CA LYS A 62 -11.19 4.57 -12.46
C LYS A 62 -11.76 3.29 -11.89
N ALA A 63 -11.43 2.13 -12.48
CA ALA A 63 -11.85 0.84 -11.96
C ALA A 63 -11.19 0.53 -10.60
N LEU A 64 -9.91 0.85 -10.45
CA LEU A 64 -9.17 0.71 -9.20
C LEU A 64 -9.71 1.64 -8.11
N ASP A 65 -10.01 2.89 -8.43
CA ASP A 65 -10.59 3.86 -7.48
C ASP A 65 -11.95 3.38 -6.97
N TRP A 66 -12.83 2.94 -7.88
CA TRP A 66 -14.11 2.33 -7.50
C TRP A 66 -13.92 1.10 -6.59
N LEU A 67 -12.99 0.21 -6.96
CA LEU A 67 -12.69 -0.99 -6.16
C LEU A 67 -12.16 -0.62 -4.76
N CYS A 68 -11.34 0.43 -4.65
CA CYS A 68 -10.85 0.93 -3.38
C CYS A 68 -11.99 1.36 -2.48
N VAL A 69 -12.92 2.17 -3.01
CA VAL A 69 -14.09 2.66 -2.28
C VAL A 69 -14.99 1.51 -1.83
N GLU A 70 -15.31 0.57 -2.71
CA GLU A 70 -16.18 -0.56 -2.36
C GLU A 70 -15.53 -1.53 -1.37
N THR A 71 -14.21 -1.71 -1.45
CA THR A 71 -13.49 -2.51 -0.44
C THR A 71 -13.52 -1.85 0.93
N GLN A 72 -13.34 -0.52 1.01
CA GLN A 72 -13.44 0.20 2.28
C GLN A 72 -14.85 0.10 2.88
N LYS A 73 -15.89 0.25 2.06
CA LYS A 73 -17.29 0.06 2.51
C LYS A 73 -17.53 -1.34 3.03
N ALA A 74 -17.02 -2.37 2.34
CA ALA A 74 -17.13 -3.75 2.79
C ALA A 74 -16.42 -3.97 4.14
N LEU A 75 -15.20 -3.47 4.29
CA LEU A 75 -14.43 -3.56 5.54
C LEU A 75 -15.16 -2.88 6.72
N ALA A 76 -15.84 -1.76 6.49
CA ALA A 76 -16.60 -1.07 7.53
C ALA A 76 -17.81 -1.88 8.06
N LEU A 77 -18.31 -2.84 7.27
CA LEU A 77 -19.44 -3.70 7.65
C LEU A 77 -19.00 -5.05 8.24
N LEU A 78 -17.71 -5.38 8.13
CA LEU A 78 -17.16 -6.65 8.57
C LEU A 78 -16.69 -6.56 10.03
N PRO A 79 -16.75 -7.67 10.78
CA PRO A 79 -16.18 -7.71 12.11
C PRO A 79 -14.67 -7.46 12.04
N ALA A 80 -14.14 -6.74 13.04
CA ALA A 80 -12.69 -6.53 13.14
C ALA A 80 -11.96 -7.87 13.28
N VAL A 81 -10.78 -7.98 12.68
CA VAL A 81 -9.92 -9.16 12.86
C VAL A 81 -9.33 -9.11 14.28
N PRO A 82 -9.54 -10.14 15.13
CA PRO A 82 -8.97 -10.15 16.47
C PRO A 82 -7.44 -10.11 16.43
N ASP A 83 -6.84 -9.36 17.36
CA ASP A 83 -5.39 -9.17 17.46
C ASP A 83 -4.76 -8.58 16.18
N GLU A 84 -5.52 -7.81 15.40
CA GLU A 84 -5.00 -7.00 14.29
C GLU A 84 -4.37 -5.73 14.86
N GLU A 85 -3.05 -5.63 14.77
CA GLU A 85 -2.31 -4.42 15.07
C GLU A 85 -2.10 -3.62 13.77
N ARG A 86 -2.48 -2.34 13.78
CA ARG A 86 -2.32 -1.42 12.65
C ARG A 86 -1.38 -0.29 13.07
N ILE A 87 -0.20 -0.27 12.46
CA ILE A 87 0.87 0.65 12.82
C ILE A 87 1.11 1.59 11.65
N PRO A 88 0.81 2.90 11.78
CA PRO A 88 1.13 3.89 10.75
C PRO A 88 2.62 4.21 10.76
N GLY A 89 3.18 4.55 9.59
CA GLY A 89 4.58 4.90 9.47
C GLY A 89 4.98 5.38 8.08
N ILE A 90 6.28 5.58 7.89
CA ILE A 90 6.88 6.04 6.64
C ILE A 90 7.99 5.07 6.21
N LEU A 91 8.06 4.79 4.91
CA LEU A 91 9.10 3.96 4.33
C LEU A 91 10.37 4.79 4.08
N LYS A 92 11.51 4.35 4.60
CA LYS A 92 12.83 4.94 4.39
C LYS A 92 13.80 3.92 3.80
N SER A 93 14.67 4.38 2.91
CA SER A 93 15.79 3.55 2.44
C SER A 93 16.84 3.45 3.53
N THR A 94 17.47 2.29 3.68
CA THR A 94 18.63 2.12 4.56
C THR A 94 19.94 2.14 3.77
N ASP A 95 20.00 1.38 2.69
CA ASP A 95 21.22 1.17 1.88
C ASP A 95 20.90 0.81 0.40
N GLY A 96 19.65 1.02 -0.04
CA GLY A 96 19.20 0.65 -1.39
C GLY A 96 18.88 -0.83 -1.61
N LYS A 97 19.13 -1.71 -0.63
CA LYS A 97 18.76 -3.15 -0.69
C LYS A 97 17.71 -3.54 0.34
N LYS A 98 17.63 -2.80 1.45
CA LYS A 98 16.65 -2.99 2.50
C LYS A 98 15.81 -1.74 2.70
N VAL A 99 14.55 -1.97 3.06
CA VAL A 99 13.65 -0.88 3.44
C VAL A 99 13.40 -0.90 4.93
N ARG A 100 13.41 0.29 5.50
CA ARG A 100 13.05 0.54 6.89
C ARG A 100 11.68 1.17 6.96
N PHE A 101 10.79 0.54 7.70
CA PHE A 101 9.54 1.15 8.12
C PHE A 101 9.77 1.88 9.44
N VAL A 102 9.51 3.18 9.44
CA VAL A 102 9.61 4.04 10.63
C VAL A 102 8.22 4.32 11.13
N GLU A 103 7.89 3.79 12.31
CA GLU A 103 6.60 4.01 12.95
C GLU A 103 6.36 5.50 13.24
N ALA A 104 5.14 5.97 13.04
CA ALA A 104 4.76 7.34 13.38
C ALA A 104 4.57 7.47 14.90
N GLY A 105 5.21 8.47 15.51
CA GLY A 105 5.04 8.82 16.91
C GLY A 105 6.37 9.03 17.67
N PRO A 106 6.30 9.57 18.90
CA PRO A 106 7.48 9.95 19.70
C PRO A 106 8.33 8.77 20.19
N HIS A 107 7.80 7.54 20.08
CA HIS A 107 8.49 6.30 20.44
C HIS A 107 8.57 5.33 19.26
N GLY A 108 8.50 5.85 18.03
CA GLY A 108 8.46 5.02 16.82
C GLY A 108 9.65 4.06 16.76
N VAL A 109 9.35 2.78 16.55
CA VAL A 109 10.35 1.74 16.39
C VAL A 109 10.65 1.55 14.90
N ASP A 110 11.94 1.51 14.57
CA ASP A 110 12.39 1.18 13.22
C ASP A 110 12.30 -0.33 12.98
N ARG A 111 11.65 -0.75 11.89
CA ARG A 111 11.57 -2.16 11.48
C ARG A 111 12.16 -2.36 10.09
N GLU A 112 13.02 -3.36 9.92
CA GLU A 112 13.49 -3.76 8.59
C GLU A 112 12.42 -4.63 7.91
N LEU A 113 12.02 -4.25 6.69
CA LEU A 113 11.08 -5.00 5.86
C LEU A 113 11.77 -5.50 4.58
N PRO A 114 11.41 -6.69 4.07
CA PRO A 114 11.87 -7.17 2.77
C PRO A 114 11.46 -6.21 1.65
N TYR A 115 12.36 -5.93 0.72
CA TYR A 115 12.10 -5.02 -0.40
C TYR A 115 10.89 -5.47 -1.25
N GLY A 116 10.72 -6.77 -1.45
CA GLY A 116 9.57 -7.32 -2.18
C GLY A 116 8.21 -6.99 -1.55
N MET A 117 8.15 -6.62 -0.27
CA MET A 117 6.91 -6.13 0.33
C MET A 117 6.49 -4.76 -0.25
N LEU A 118 7.44 -3.88 -0.59
CA LEU A 118 7.14 -2.60 -1.23
C LEU A 118 6.63 -2.80 -2.65
N GLU A 119 7.34 -3.61 -3.43
CA GLU A 119 6.97 -3.92 -4.81
C GLU A 119 5.57 -4.52 -4.87
N SER A 120 5.28 -5.48 -3.98
CA SER A 120 3.96 -6.11 -3.90
C SER A 120 2.84 -5.15 -3.45
N ALA A 121 3.20 -4.12 -2.66
CA ALA A 121 2.28 -3.10 -2.20
C ALA A 121 2.15 -1.91 -3.18
N GLY A 122 3.00 -1.86 -4.22
CA GLY A 122 3.09 -0.72 -5.14
C GLY A 122 3.55 0.57 -4.45
N LEU A 123 4.38 0.45 -3.40
CA LEU A 123 4.87 1.58 -2.60
C LEU A 123 6.32 1.92 -2.93
N SER A 124 6.65 3.20 -2.79
CA SER A 124 8.00 3.74 -2.94
C SER A 124 8.57 4.22 -1.60
N ILE A 125 9.89 4.41 -1.56
CA ILE A 125 10.54 5.07 -0.43
C ILE A 125 10.00 6.50 -0.31
N GLY A 126 9.67 6.89 0.92
CA GLY A 126 9.03 8.17 1.24
C GLY A 126 7.51 8.09 1.34
N ASP A 127 6.87 7.02 0.86
CA ASP A 127 5.42 6.90 0.93
C ASP A 127 4.95 6.64 2.37
N PRO A 128 3.82 7.24 2.78
CA PRO A 128 3.13 6.84 3.99
C PRO A 128 2.60 5.42 3.83
N ALA A 129 2.83 4.60 4.85
CA ALA A 129 2.47 3.20 4.84
C ALA A 129 1.77 2.80 6.14
N LEU A 130 0.92 1.78 6.05
CA LEU A 130 0.31 1.12 7.18
C LEU A 130 0.86 -0.31 7.25
N LEU A 131 1.54 -0.61 8.36
CA LEU A 131 1.97 -1.96 8.68
C LEU A 131 0.84 -2.65 9.46
N THR A 132 0.34 -3.76 8.94
CA THR A 132 -0.65 -4.58 9.63
C THR A 132 -0.04 -5.89 10.07
N ASN A 133 -0.11 -6.19 11.36
CA ASN A 133 0.25 -7.49 11.93
C ASN A 133 -1.02 -8.23 12.36
N GLU A 134 -1.20 -9.44 11.86
CA GLU A 134 -2.34 -10.30 12.19
C GLU A 134 -1.86 -11.61 12.78
N PHE A 135 -2.34 -11.96 13.97
CA PHE A 135 -2.03 -13.25 14.57
C PHE A 135 -2.99 -14.34 14.08
N THR A 136 -2.46 -15.43 13.54
CA THR A 136 -3.25 -16.55 13.00
C THR A 136 -3.59 -17.63 14.04
N GLY A 137 -3.09 -17.51 15.26
CA GLY A 137 -3.10 -18.59 16.27
C GLY A 137 -1.76 -19.32 16.37
N GLU A 138 -0.95 -19.31 15.30
CA GLU A 138 0.35 -20.00 15.23
C GLU A 138 1.50 -19.08 14.79
N ALA A 139 1.20 -18.10 13.93
CA ALA A 139 2.18 -17.18 13.37
C ALA A 139 1.60 -15.77 13.19
N ILE A 140 2.49 -14.78 13.15
CA ILE A 140 2.15 -13.39 12.81
C ILE A 140 2.32 -13.22 11.29
N ILE A 141 1.27 -12.70 10.64
CA ILE A 141 1.32 -12.27 9.24
C ILE A 141 1.51 -10.75 9.24
N THR A 142 2.62 -10.29 8.65
CA THR A 142 2.90 -8.87 8.46
C THR A 142 2.56 -8.47 7.03
N ARG A 143 1.81 -7.38 6.88
CA ARG A 143 1.40 -6.83 5.59
C ARG A 143 1.72 -5.35 5.54
N LEU A 144 2.13 -4.89 4.36
CA LEU A 144 2.35 -3.47 4.09
C LEU A 144 1.23 -2.98 3.16
N GLN A 145 0.63 -1.84 3.51
CA GLN A 145 -0.43 -1.22 2.74
C GLN A 145 -0.12 0.26 2.55
N PRO A 146 -0.62 0.89 1.47
CA PRO A 146 -0.62 2.34 1.38
C PRO A 146 -1.29 2.93 2.62
N GLY A 147 -0.58 3.80 3.31
CA GLY A 147 -1.14 4.55 4.43
C GLY A 147 -2.10 5.56 3.83
N LEU A 148 -3.40 5.39 4.08
CA LEU A 148 -4.29 6.54 3.99
C LEU A 148 -3.77 7.52 5.04
N LEU A 149 -3.36 8.71 4.59
CA LEU A 149 -3.19 9.89 5.42
C LEU A 149 -4.60 10.27 5.94
N THR A 150 -5.20 9.44 6.79
CA THR A 150 -6.42 9.79 7.51
C THR A 150 -6.02 10.83 8.53
N ALA A 151 -6.21 12.11 8.20
CA ALA A 151 -6.41 13.31 9.03
C ALA A 151 -5.49 13.59 10.25
N ASP A 152 -4.78 12.62 10.80
CA ASP A 152 -4.03 12.68 12.06
C ASP A 152 -2.58 13.15 11.88
N LEU A 153 -2.20 13.57 10.66
CA LEU A 153 -0.90 14.18 10.39
C LEU A 153 -0.92 15.72 10.38
N GLU A 154 -2.09 16.36 10.48
CA GLU A 154 -2.15 17.81 10.66
C GLU A 154 -1.52 18.23 12.01
N ASP A 155 -1.54 17.36 13.03
CA ASP A 155 -0.89 17.62 14.33
C ASP A 155 0.63 17.39 14.36
N ALA A 156 1.23 16.77 13.35
CA ALA A 156 2.68 16.54 13.30
C ALA A 156 3.44 17.67 12.57
N THR A 157 2.75 18.45 11.74
CA THR A 157 3.33 19.55 10.97
C THR A 157 3.40 20.89 11.70
N ASP A 158 2.73 21.03 12.85
CA ASP A 158 2.68 22.30 13.61
C ASP A 158 3.86 22.51 14.58
N SER A 159 4.82 21.58 14.65
CA SER A 159 6.05 21.70 15.46
C SER A 159 7.36 21.78 14.66
N ALA A 160 7.29 22.06 13.35
CA ALA A 160 8.47 22.30 12.53
C ALA A 160 8.38 23.64 11.77
N ALA A 161 8.08 24.71 12.50
CA ALA A 161 8.41 26.06 12.06
C ALA A 161 9.64 26.56 12.83
N VAL A 162 10.48 27.32 12.10
CA VAL A 162 11.77 27.96 12.41
C VAL A 162 12.97 26.97 12.48
N GLU A 163 13.98 26.97 11.60
CA GLU A 163 14.58 28.04 10.78
C GLU A 163 15.02 27.58 9.37
N SER A 164 14.90 28.56 8.48
CA SER A 164 15.47 28.72 7.13
C SER A 164 16.93 28.29 6.96
N SER A 165 17.18 27.48 5.92
CA SER A 165 18.23 27.80 4.96
C SER A 165 17.76 27.42 3.56
N ALA A 166 17.67 28.42 2.68
CA ALA A 166 17.40 28.23 1.28
C ALA A 166 18.44 27.28 0.65
N ASP A 167 17.97 26.25 -0.05
CA ASP A 167 18.59 25.88 -1.32
C ASP A 167 17.53 25.31 -2.26
N ASP A 168 17.44 25.94 -3.42
CA ASP A 168 16.57 25.60 -4.52
C ASP A 168 16.83 24.15 -4.98
N ARG A 169 15.77 23.40 -5.24
CA ARG A 169 15.62 22.30 -6.24
C ARG A 169 14.78 21.12 -5.74
N VAL A 170 13.49 21.33 -5.46
CA VAL A 170 12.50 20.24 -5.64
C VAL A 170 11.23 20.82 -6.25
N GLY A 171 11.39 21.39 -7.45
CA GLY A 171 10.29 21.57 -8.40
C GLY A 171 10.40 20.46 -9.45
N ARG A 172 9.41 19.55 -9.48
CA ARG A 172 9.18 18.52 -10.52
C ARG A 172 9.21 19.12 -11.95
N PRO A 173 9.47 18.35 -13.03
CA PRO A 173 9.00 16.97 -13.22
C PRO A 173 9.98 15.97 -13.86
N LEU A 174 9.64 14.69 -13.68
CA LEU A 174 10.03 13.57 -14.53
C LEU A 174 9.79 13.93 -15.99
N GLY A 175 10.86 14.17 -16.75
CA GLY A 175 10.77 14.55 -18.17
C GLY A 175 11.99 15.23 -18.76
N ASP A 176 13.14 15.26 -18.07
CA ASP A 176 14.36 15.81 -18.65
C ASP A 176 15.11 14.70 -19.41
N GLU A 177 14.89 14.64 -20.73
CA GLU A 177 15.60 13.73 -21.63
C GLU A 177 17.13 13.88 -21.51
N GLY A 178 17.62 15.05 -21.10
CA GLY A 178 19.04 15.31 -20.85
C GLY A 178 19.60 14.54 -19.66
N PHE A 179 18.81 14.33 -18.60
CA PHE A 179 19.23 13.54 -17.44
C PHE A 179 19.27 12.04 -17.75
N VAL A 180 18.28 11.56 -18.52
CA VAL A 180 18.25 10.15 -18.96
C VAL A 180 19.42 9.85 -19.91
N ALA A 181 19.72 10.76 -20.84
CA ALA A 181 20.86 10.60 -21.75
C ALA A 181 22.20 10.53 -21.00
N ALA A 182 22.43 11.40 -20.01
CA ALA A 182 23.65 11.40 -19.21
C ALA A 182 23.83 10.10 -18.39
N LEU A 183 22.74 9.56 -17.83
CA LEU A 183 22.77 8.32 -17.06
C LEU A 183 23.13 7.10 -17.93
N PHE A 184 22.64 7.06 -19.18
CA PHE A 184 22.95 5.96 -20.11
C PHE A 184 24.35 6.04 -20.72
N ASP A 185 24.92 7.24 -20.85
CA ASP A 185 26.31 7.42 -21.28
C ASP A 185 27.29 6.99 -20.19
N GLU A 186 26.98 7.24 -18.91
CA GLU A 186 27.81 6.81 -17.78
C GLU A 186 27.81 5.28 -17.61
N LEU A 187 26.66 4.62 -17.82
CA LEU A 187 26.52 3.16 -17.79
C LEU A 187 27.18 2.42 -18.98
N ARG A 188 27.54 3.13 -20.06
CA ARG A 188 28.27 2.54 -21.20
C ARG A 188 29.79 2.71 -21.11
N ALA A 189 30.26 3.53 -20.16
CA ALA A 189 31.68 3.80 -19.95
C ALA A 189 32.34 2.83 -18.95
N GLU A 190 31.56 1.96 -18.29
CA GLU A 190 32.01 0.80 -17.51
C GLU A 190 31.98 -0.49 -18.34
#